data_AF-A0A955TH60-F1
#
_entry.id   AF-A0A955TH60-F1
#
_cell.length_a   1.000
_cell.length_b   1.000
_cell.length_c   1.000
_cell.angle_alpha   90.00
_cell.angle_beta   90.00
_cell.angle_gamma   90.00
#
_symmetry.space_group_name_H-M   'P 1'
#
loop_
_entity.id
_entity.type
_entity.pdbx_description
1 polymer ?
#
loop_
_entity_poly.entity_id
_entity_poly.type
_entity_poly.pdbx_seq_one_letter_code
_entity_poly.pdbx_strand_id
1 'polypeptide(L)'
;MLQHTEQVLEWPVLIDCLANEAASTMGAACCRALVFAADLQTARIHQQETTEMVEILEGSHPLPSMVFPDIRNVLARAEKEGVLEGTDLRDIALVVGLGYTIRHHLEIYGSSFPMIRARCQKLQDLLWIKQVIDSCIDLNGHLRESASPELYQLTQK
;
A
#
# COMPACT_ATOMS: atom_id res chain seq x y z
N MET A 1 -8.01 28.47 17.79
CA MET A 1 -9.04 28.56 16.74
C MET A 1 -9.22 27.21 16.06
N LEU A 2 -8.17 26.60 15.48
CA LEU A 2 -8.26 25.29 14.80
C LEU A 2 -8.84 24.16 15.67
N GLN A 3 -8.36 24.00 16.91
CA GLN A 3 -8.85 22.97 17.85
C GLN A 3 -10.35 23.10 18.16
N HIS A 4 -10.87 24.33 18.23
CA HIS A 4 -12.29 24.55 18.47
C HIS A 4 -13.12 24.17 17.24
N THR A 5 -12.64 24.52 16.04
CA THR A 5 -13.26 24.11 14.78
C THR A 5 -13.26 22.58 14.61
N GLU A 6 -12.15 21.91 14.94
CA GLU A 6 -12.05 20.44 14.93
C GLU A 6 -13.08 19.77 15.83
N GLN A 7 -13.29 20.31 17.02
CA GLN A 7 -14.28 19.81 17.96
C GLN A 7 -15.71 20.04 17.48
N VAL A 8 -16.02 21.26 17.02
CA VAL A 8 -17.37 21.63 16.56
C VAL A 8 -17.78 20.85 15.31
N LEU A 9 -16.83 20.53 14.42
CA LEU A 9 -17.06 19.72 13.23
C LEU A 9 -16.94 18.21 13.50
N GLU A 10 -16.72 17.81 14.75
CA GLU A 10 -16.53 16.42 15.17
C GLU A 10 -15.49 15.67 14.31
N TRP A 11 -14.41 16.38 13.94
CA TRP A 11 -13.39 15.85 13.05
C TRP A 11 -12.81 14.48 13.48
N PRO A 12 -12.52 14.24 14.77
CA PRO A 12 -12.07 12.92 15.22
C PRO A 12 -13.07 11.80 14.91
N VAL A 13 -14.38 12.06 15.03
CA VAL A 13 -15.43 11.08 14.72
C VAL A 13 -15.45 10.78 13.22
N LEU A 14 -15.36 11.82 12.39
CA LEU A 14 -15.36 11.68 10.93
C LEU A 14 -14.16 10.84 10.44
N ILE A 15 -12.94 11.13 10.91
CA ILE A 15 -11.75 10.39 10.48
C ILE A 15 -11.73 8.96 11.02
N ASP A 16 -12.32 8.69 12.18
CA ASP A 16 -12.50 7.32 12.67
C ASP A 16 -13.51 6.53 11.85
N CYS A 17 -14.63 7.16 11.44
CA CYS A 17 -15.56 6.56 10.48
C CYS A 17 -14.85 6.22 9.17
N LEU A 18 -14.09 7.16 8.61
CA LEU A 18 -13.31 6.93 7.38
C LEU A 18 -12.28 5.80 7.56
N ALA A 19 -11.60 5.75 8.70
CA ALA A 19 -10.61 4.72 8.98
C ALA A 19 -11.20 3.30 9.05
N ASN A 20 -12.46 3.17 9.44
CA ASN A 20 -13.16 1.88 9.47
C ASN A 20 -13.53 1.36 8.08
N GLU A 21 -13.60 2.24 7.08
CA GLU A 21 -13.84 1.90 5.67
C GLU A 21 -12.52 1.57 4.91
N ALA A 22 -11.36 1.74 5.54
CA ALA A 22 -10.08 1.50 4.89
C ALA A 22 -9.80 0.00 4.70
N ALA A 23 -9.33 -0.38 3.51
CA ALA A 23 -9.02 -1.77 3.16
C ALA A 23 -7.78 -2.36 3.86
N SER A 24 -6.96 -1.54 4.53
CA SER A 24 -5.77 -1.98 5.26
C SER A 24 -5.57 -1.22 6.55
N THR A 25 -4.88 -1.84 7.51
CA THR A 25 -4.53 -1.19 8.79
C THR A 25 -3.65 0.05 8.59
N MET A 26 -2.78 0.02 7.57
CA MET A 26 -1.97 1.16 7.18
C MET A 26 -2.84 2.29 6.61
N GLY A 27 -3.82 1.98 5.76
CA GLY A 27 -4.81 2.94 5.27
C GLY A 27 -5.62 3.57 6.41
N ALA A 28 -6.10 2.74 7.34
CA ALA A 28 -6.84 3.20 8.51
C ALA A 28 -6.00 4.14 9.40
N ALA A 29 -4.70 3.85 9.57
CA ALA A 29 -3.78 4.73 10.27
C ALA A 29 -3.58 6.07 9.54
N CYS A 30 -3.48 6.05 8.20
CA CYS A 30 -3.41 7.27 7.40
C CYS A 30 -4.69 8.11 7.54
N CYS A 31 -5.87 7.50 7.52
CA CYS A 31 -7.14 8.19 7.73
C CYS A 31 -7.18 8.91 9.09
N ARG A 32 -6.80 8.22 10.17
CA ARG A 32 -6.75 8.82 11.53
C ARG A 32 -5.71 9.92 11.70
N ALA A 33 -4.70 9.94 10.83
CA ALA A 33 -3.68 10.99 10.82
C ALA A 33 -4.07 12.22 9.99
N LEU A 34 -5.23 12.21 9.32
CA LEU A 34 -5.69 13.35 8.53
C LEU A 34 -6.01 14.54 9.43
N VAL A 35 -5.48 15.70 9.02
CA VAL A 35 -5.73 17.00 9.63
C VAL A 35 -6.48 17.90 8.65
N PHE A 36 -7.08 18.98 9.14
CA PHE A 36 -7.64 20.00 8.26
C PHE A 36 -6.60 20.53 7.29
N ALA A 37 -7.02 20.77 6.04
CA ALA A 37 -6.17 21.43 5.07
C ALA A 37 -5.78 22.83 5.57
N ALA A 38 -4.50 23.19 5.41
CA ALA A 38 -3.96 24.46 5.91
C ALA A 38 -4.56 25.69 5.18
N ASP A 39 -5.01 25.50 3.94
CA ASP A 39 -5.58 26.54 3.11
C ASP A 39 -6.55 25.94 2.06
N LEU A 40 -7.27 26.83 1.37
CA LEU A 40 -8.25 26.48 0.36
C LEU A 40 -7.65 25.77 -0.87
N GLN A 41 -6.41 26.10 -1.25
CA GLN A 41 -5.77 25.46 -2.41
C GLN A 41 -5.43 24.00 -2.09
N THR A 42 -4.86 23.75 -0.92
CA THR A 42 -4.62 22.40 -0.39
C THR A 42 -5.93 21.60 -0.31
N ALA A 43 -7.00 22.21 0.20
CA ALA A 43 -8.32 21.57 0.28
C ALA A 43 -8.86 21.17 -1.11
N ARG A 44 -8.72 22.05 -2.11
CA ARG A 44 -9.13 21.79 -3.50
C ARG A 44 -8.34 20.65 -4.14
N ILE A 45 -7.04 20.56 -3.87
CA ILE A 45 -6.20 19.46 -4.37
C ILE A 45 -6.67 18.13 -3.77
N HIS A 46 -6.90 18.06 -2.46
CA HIS A 46 -7.40 16.83 -1.81
C HIS A 46 -8.80 16.44 -2.31
N GLN A 47 -9.67 17.43 -2.52
CA GLN A 47 -11.00 17.19 -3.09
C GLN A 47 -10.90 16.65 -4.52
N GLN A 48 -10.05 17.25 -5.36
CA GLN A 48 -9.85 16.78 -6.73
C GLN A 48 -9.30 15.35 -6.77
N GLU A 49 -8.31 15.04 -5.93
CA GLU A 49 -7.80 13.67 -5.78
C GLU A 49 -8.91 12.67 -5.41
N THR A 50 -9.81 13.07 -4.50
CA THR A 50 -10.95 12.24 -4.09
C THR A 50 -11.94 12.05 -5.24
N THR A 51 -12.29 13.13 -5.95
CA THR A 51 -13.19 13.08 -7.12
C THR A 51 -12.67 12.12 -8.19
N GLU A 52 -11.38 12.23 -8.54
CA GLU A 52 -10.76 11.33 -9.52
C GLU A 52 -10.81 9.87 -9.06
N MET A 53 -10.58 9.59 -7.77
CA MET A 53 -10.64 8.24 -7.23
C MET A 53 -12.07 7.66 -7.28
N VAL A 54 -13.09 8.47 -7.00
CA VAL A 54 -14.51 8.07 -7.12
C VAL A 54 -14.83 7.70 -8.57
N GLU A 55 -14.44 8.53 -9.55
CA GLU A 55 -14.65 8.23 -10.97
C GLU A 55 -13.96 6.94 -11.42
N ILE A 56 -12.76 6.67 -10.91
CA ILE A 56 -12.04 5.40 -11.16
C ILE A 56 -12.82 4.22 -10.57
N LEU A 57 -13.31 4.33 -9.34
CA LEU A 57 -14.04 3.27 -8.64
C LEU A 57 -15.40 2.97 -9.28
N GLU A 58 -16.08 3.98 -9.81
CA GLU A 58 -17.36 3.85 -10.52
C GLU A 58 -17.19 3.43 -11.99
N GLY A 59 -15.95 3.46 -12.51
CA GLY A 59 -15.60 3.12 -13.87
C GLY A 59 -15.73 1.64 -14.20
N SER A 60 -15.53 1.30 -15.48
CA SER A 60 -15.65 -0.08 -15.98
C SER A 60 -14.48 -1.01 -15.67
N HIS A 61 -13.44 -0.50 -15.00
CA HIS A 61 -12.23 -1.26 -14.66
C HIS A 61 -12.09 -1.30 -13.14
N PRO A 62 -12.63 -2.33 -12.47
CA PRO A 62 -12.58 -2.43 -11.03
C PRO A 62 -11.14 -2.59 -10.56
N LEU A 63 -10.78 -1.91 -9.48
CA LEU A 63 -9.48 -2.06 -8.85
C LEU A 63 -9.30 -3.49 -8.31
N PRO A 64 -8.05 -3.99 -8.29
CA PRO A 64 -7.74 -5.21 -7.57
C PRO A 64 -8.00 -5.03 -6.06
N SER A 65 -8.00 -6.14 -5.32
CA SER A 65 -8.05 -6.09 -3.86
C SER A 65 -6.95 -5.19 -3.30
N MET A 66 -7.33 -4.19 -2.51
CA MET A 66 -6.41 -3.27 -1.83
C MET A 66 -6.05 -3.74 -0.42
N VAL A 67 -6.31 -5.02 -0.12
CA VAL A 67 -5.92 -5.64 1.15
C VAL A 67 -4.47 -6.11 1.05
N PHE A 68 -3.64 -5.70 2.01
CA PHE A 68 -2.24 -6.10 2.11
C PHE A 68 -1.78 -6.13 3.58
N PRO A 69 -0.76 -6.93 3.92
CA PRO A 69 -0.24 -7.02 5.28
C PRO A 69 0.46 -5.74 5.72
N ASP A 70 0.42 -5.43 7.02
CA ASP A 70 1.17 -4.32 7.60
C ASP A 70 2.64 -4.71 7.81
N ILE A 71 3.51 -4.21 6.95
CA ILE A 71 4.94 -4.54 6.97
C ILE A 71 5.79 -3.50 7.73
N ARG A 72 5.20 -2.52 8.43
CA ARG A 72 5.99 -1.45 9.09
C ARG A 72 6.98 -1.99 10.11
N ASN A 73 6.56 -2.96 10.92
CA ASN A 73 7.44 -3.60 11.90
C ASN A 73 8.55 -4.43 11.25
N VAL A 74 8.24 -5.08 10.12
CA VAL A 74 9.21 -5.83 9.32
C VAL A 74 10.29 -4.89 8.77
N LEU A 75 9.87 -3.78 8.16
CA LEU A 75 10.79 -2.77 7.61
C LEU A 75 11.65 -2.13 8.71
N ALA A 76 11.06 -1.80 9.86
CA ALA A 76 11.80 -1.24 11.00
C ALA A 76 12.83 -2.23 11.60
N ARG A 77 12.58 -3.54 11.50
CA ARG A 77 13.55 -4.58 11.88
C ARG A 77 14.67 -4.69 10.84
N ALA A 78 14.32 -4.70 9.55
CA ALA A 78 15.27 -4.75 8.45
C ALA A 78 16.24 -3.56 8.45
N GLU A 79 15.75 -2.35 8.74
CA GLU A 79 16.57 -1.14 8.88
C GLU A 79 17.64 -1.27 9.96
N LYS A 80 17.38 -2.08 11.00
CA LYS A 80 18.30 -2.36 12.10
C LYS A 80 19.15 -3.62 11.87
N GLU A 81 19.25 -4.06 10.61
CA GLU A 81 19.96 -5.27 10.20
C GLU A 81 19.45 -6.54 10.90
N GLY A 82 18.21 -6.51 11.38
CA GLY A 82 17.58 -7.65 12.03
C GLY A 82 17.20 -8.76 11.04
N VAL A 83 17.18 -10.00 11.52
CA VAL A 83 16.76 -11.16 10.72
C VAL A 83 15.28 -11.04 10.35
N LEU A 84 14.98 -11.36 9.10
CA LEU A 84 13.62 -11.50 8.58
C LEU A 84 13.29 -12.97 8.39
N GLU A 85 12.13 -13.37 8.89
CA GLU A 85 11.56 -14.69 8.69
C GLU A 85 10.99 -14.82 7.27
N GLY A 86 10.83 -16.04 6.77
CA GLY A 86 10.26 -16.26 5.43
C GLY A 86 8.85 -15.70 5.27
N THR A 87 8.06 -15.69 6.35
CA THR A 87 6.74 -15.03 6.38
C THR A 87 6.83 -13.52 6.20
N ASP A 88 7.86 -12.88 6.75
CA ASP A 88 8.09 -11.44 6.58
C ASP A 88 8.43 -11.11 5.12
N LEU A 89 9.29 -11.92 4.51
CA LEU A 89 9.70 -11.77 3.11
C LEU A 89 8.49 -11.95 2.18
N ARG A 90 7.69 -13.00 2.40
CA ARG A 90 6.43 -13.20 1.66
C ARG A 90 5.53 -11.96 1.76
N ASP A 91 5.35 -11.41 2.96
CA ASP A 91 4.48 -10.24 3.17
C ASP A 91 5.02 -8.99 2.44
N ILE A 92 6.36 -8.79 2.41
CA ILE A 92 7.00 -7.77 1.57
C ILE A 92 6.69 -8.00 0.09
N ALA A 93 6.82 -9.23 -0.41
CA ALA A 93 6.53 -9.57 -1.80
C ALA A 93 5.07 -9.32 -2.18
N LEU A 94 4.11 -9.54 -1.26
CA LEU A 94 2.70 -9.20 -1.47
C LEU A 94 2.49 -7.69 -1.61
N VAL A 95 3.07 -6.88 -0.73
CA VAL A 95 2.95 -5.41 -0.77
C VAL A 95 3.59 -4.84 -2.03
N VAL A 96 4.80 -5.28 -2.38
CA VAL A 96 5.51 -4.86 -3.60
C VAL A 96 4.71 -5.24 -4.86
N GLY A 97 4.19 -6.47 -4.90
CA GLY A 97 3.36 -6.95 -6.01
C GLY A 97 2.10 -6.10 -6.19
N LEU A 98 1.38 -5.81 -5.10
CA LEU A 98 0.20 -4.95 -5.15
C LEU A 98 0.54 -3.54 -5.64
N GLY A 99 1.63 -2.94 -5.16
CA GLY A 99 2.08 -1.62 -5.62
C GLY A 99 2.35 -1.59 -7.13
N TYR A 100 2.99 -2.63 -7.66
CA TYR A 100 3.20 -2.79 -9.10
C TYR A 100 1.86 -2.90 -9.86
N THR A 101 0.95 -3.76 -9.40
CA THR A 101 -0.36 -3.95 -10.03
C THR A 101 -1.18 -2.67 -10.03
N ILE A 102 -1.25 -1.94 -8.91
CA ILE A 102 -1.98 -0.68 -8.80
C ILE A 102 -1.39 0.38 -9.71
N ARG A 103 -0.06 0.53 -9.73
CA ARG A 103 0.61 1.48 -10.61
C ARG A 103 0.23 1.23 -12.07
N HIS A 104 0.34 -0.03 -12.53
CA HIS A 104 0.03 -0.38 -13.91
C HIS A 104 -1.46 -0.26 -14.23
N HIS A 105 -2.33 -0.65 -13.30
CA HIS A 105 -3.78 -0.46 -13.47
C HIS A 105 -4.13 1.01 -13.67
N LEU A 106 -3.51 1.92 -12.90
CA LEU A 106 -3.81 3.34 -12.96
C LEU A 106 -3.15 4.06 -14.15
N GLU A 107 -2.16 3.44 -14.81
CA GLU A 107 -1.55 3.98 -16.05
C GLU A 107 -2.53 4.06 -17.22
N ILE A 108 -3.56 3.19 -17.26
CA ILE A 108 -4.54 3.16 -18.37
C ILE A 108 -5.30 4.48 -18.51
N TYR A 109 -5.45 5.22 -17.41
CA TYR A 109 -6.18 6.48 -17.39
C TYR A 109 -5.34 7.67 -17.88
N GLY A 110 -4.03 7.48 -18.09
CA GLY A 110 -3.16 8.48 -18.68
C GLY A 110 -3.26 9.85 -18.02
N SER A 111 -3.52 10.89 -18.81
CA SER A 111 -3.66 12.27 -18.35
C SER A 111 -5.05 12.64 -17.83
N SER A 112 -6.03 11.73 -17.88
CA SER A 112 -7.42 12.02 -17.48
C SER A 112 -7.56 12.25 -15.98
N PHE A 113 -6.69 11.63 -15.16
CA PHE A 113 -6.69 11.74 -13.70
C PHE A 113 -5.32 12.24 -13.20
N PRO A 114 -5.03 13.55 -13.33
CA PRO A 114 -3.71 14.09 -13.03
C PRO A 114 -3.33 13.98 -11.55
N MET A 115 -4.26 14.08 -10.60
CA MET A 115 -3.95 13.95 -9.17
C MET A 115 -3.58 12.51 -8.82
N ILE A 116 -4.37 11.55 -9.29
CA ILE A 116 -4.09 10.12 -9.08
C ILE A 116 -2.79 9.72 -9.78
N ARG A 117 -2.56 10.20 -11.00
CA ARG A 117 -1.28 9.99 -11.70
C ARG A 117 -0.09 10.51 -10.89
N ALA A 118 -0.19 11.69 -10.29
CA ALA A 118 0.87 12.25 -9.45
C ALA A 118 1.15 11.40 -8.20
N ARG A 119 0.14 10.73 -7.64
CA ARG A 119 0.32 9.75 -6.55
C ARG A 119 1.02 8.49 -7.05
N CYS A 120 0.58 7.93 -8.18
CA CYS A 120 1.17 6.73 -8.76
C CYS A 120 2.64 6.90 -9.13
N GLN A 121 3.05 8.09 -9.59
CA GLN A 121 4.44 8.38 -9.92
C GLN A 121 5.41 8.31 -8.73
N LYS A 122 4.88 8.36 -7.50
CA LYS A 122 5.69 8.17 -6.28
C LYS A 122 5.95 6.70 -5.97
N LEU A 123 5.19 5.78 -6.58
CA LEU A 123 5.40 4.35 -6.43
C LEU A 123 6.62 3.93 -7.25
N GLN A 124 7.65 3.46 -6.56
CA GLN A 124 8.85 2.94 -7.19
C GLN A 124 8.60 1.56 -7.80
N ASP A 125 9.27 1.28 -8.91
CA ASP A 125 9.27 -0.07 -9.49
C ASP A 125 10.22 -0.96 -8.71
N LEU A 126 9.65 -1.73 -7.79
CA LEU A 126 10.39 -2.67 -6.94
C LEU A 126 10.10 -4.13 -7.31
N LEU A 127 9.56 -4.40 -8.51
CA LEU A 127 9.14 -5.74 -8.89
C LEU A 127 10.27 -6.77 -8.79
N TRP A 128 11.51 -6.35 -9.00
CA TRP A 128 12.70 -7.20 -8.84
C TRP A 128 12.83 -7.76 -7.40
N ILE A 129 12.43 -7.01 -6.37
CA ILE A 129 12.45 -7.48 -4.97
C ILE A 129 11.50 -8.67 -4.82
N LYS A 130 10.28 -8.52 -5.35
CA LYS A 130 9.30 -9.60 -5.37
C LYS A 130 9.84 -10.83 -6.10
N GLN A 131 10.47 -10.66 -7.25
CA GLN A 131 11.02 -11.78 -8.04
C GLN A 131 12.10 -12.55 -7.26
N VAL A 132 13.01 -11.83 -6.58
CA VAL A 132 14.04 -12.45 -5.74
C VAL A 132 13.41 -13.20 -4.58
N ILE A 133 12.47 -12.60 -3.87
CA ILE A 133 11.77 -13.26 -2.77
C ILE A 133 11.03 -14.51 -3.26
N ASP A 134 10.24 -14.40 -4.33
CA ASP A 134 9.43 -15.51 -4.86
C ASP A 134 10.30 -16.69 -5.36
N SER A 135 11.54 -16.44 -5.79
CA SER A 135 12.48 -17.51 -6.17
C SER A 135 12.92 -18.38 -5.00
N CYS A 136 12.88 -17.84 -3.78
CA CYS A 136 13.38 -18.50 -2.57
C CYS A 136 12.26 -18.85 -1.60
N ILE A 137 11.15 -18.11 -1.58
CA ILE A 137 10.08 -18.20 -0.59
C ILE A 137 8.77 -18.56 -1.28
N ASP A 138 8.02 -19.50 -0.70
CA ASP A 138 6.71 -19.90 -1.20
C ASP A 138 5.57 -19.02 -0.64
N LEU A 139 4.33 -19.31 -1.07
CA LEU A 139 3.14 -18.57 -0.63
C LEU A 139 2.82 -18.75 0.87
N ASN A 140 3.40 -19.75 1.52
CA ASN A 140 3.26 -19.99 2.96
C ASN A 140 4.40 -19.36 3.77
N GLY A 141 5.39 -18.75 3.12
CA GLY A 141 6.56 -18.17 3.78
C GLY A 141 7.65 -19.20 4.08
N HIS A 142 7.59 -20.39 3.48
CA HIS A 142 8.63 -21.40 3.62
C HIS A 142 9.70 -21.23 2.55
N LEU A 143 10.93 -21.62 2.90
CA LEU A 143 12.02 -21.71 1.95
C LEU A 143 11.69 -22.80 0.93
N ARG A 144 11.72 -22.44 -0.35
CA ARG A 144 11.56 -23.37 -1.46
C ARG A 144 12.75 -24.31 -1.53
N GLU A 145 12.50 -25.55 -1.89
CA GLU A 145 13.57 -26.53 -2.16
C GLU A 145 14.52 -26.04 -3.28
N SER A 146 13.96 -25.33 -4.26
CA SER A 146 14.70 -24.72 -5.37
C SER A 146 15.47 -23.44 -5.00
N ALA A 147 15.45 -23.00 -3.74
CA ALA A 147 16.13 -21.77 -3.33
C ALA A 147 17.65 -21.85 -3.50
N SER A 148 18.21 -23.07 -3.47
CA SER A 148 19.61 -23.32 -3.83
C SER A 148 19.80 -24.74 -4.39
N PRO A 149 20.81 -24.98 -5.25
CA PRO A 149 21.15 -26.31 -5.72
C PRO A 149 21.41 -27.30 -4.58
N GLU A 150 22.04 -26.85 -3.49
CA GLU A 150 22.40 -27.65 -2.32
C GLU A 150 21.14 -28.10 -1.55
N LEU A 151 20.20 -27.17 -1.34
CA LEU A 151 18.95 -27.48 -0.65
C LEU A 151 18.09 -28.46 -1.47
N TYR A 152 18.02 -28.26 -2.79
CA TYR A 152 17.29 -29.13 -3.70
C TYR A 152 17.84 -30.57 -3.69
N GLN A 153 19.16 -30.74 -3.58
CA GLN A 153 19.78 -32.06 -3.46
C GLN A 153 19.48 -32.74 -2.11
N LEU A 154 19.30 -31.97 -1.04
CA LEU A 154 19.02 -32.49 0.31
C LEU A 154 17.57 -32.98 0.48
N THR A 155 16.61 -32.37 -0.22
CA THR A 155 15.18 -32.71 -0.09
C THR A 155 14.72 -33.85 -1.02
N GLN A 156 15.54 -34.27 -1.99
CA GLN A 156 15.21 -35.37 -2.92
C GLN A 156 15.44 -36.81 -2.39
N LYS A 157 15.71 -37.00 -1.10
CA LYS A 157 15.89 -38.33 -0.48
C LYS A 157 14.64 -38.81 0.24
#